data_AF-A0A7S3BU78-F1
#
_entry.id   AF-A0A7S3BU78-F1
#
_cell.length_a   1.000
_cell.length_b   1.000
_cell.length_c   1.000
_cell.angle_alpha   90.00
_cell.angle_beta   90.00
_cell.angle_gamma   90.00
#
_symmetry.space_group_name_H-M   'P 1'
#
loop_
_entity.id
_entity.type
_entity.pdbx_description
1 polymer ?
#
loop_
_entity_poly.entity_id
_entity_poly.type
_entity_poly.pdbx_seq_one_letter_code
_entity_poly.pdbx_strand_id
1 'polypeptide(L)'
;GNARGAGAAAPERGKASSAADVLAEQRQLAATRCEACGEPGVLAEHSRALGVAVCRECCRNDPQRYELVSKATARADYYLSDADLKALPALRKGNPRNVKWADLRLYMRGHLADAQDKRHGSAAAARAKRDKAERAKQERSAKRHRQEASRGAREAAAAAVVDKAEASAAHEHVWGEAESANDPDNEDLRRKKCTVCGCEVTFEEL
;
A
#
# COMPACT_ATOMS: atom_id res chain seq x y z
N GLY A 1 22.08 -27.21 -33.69
CA GLY A 1 21.13 -27.05 -32.57
C GLY A 1 20.15 -25.95 -32.92
N ASN A 2 18.85 -26.28 -32.90
CA ASN A 2 17.74 -25.45 -33.36
C ASN A 2 17.02 -24.79 -32.16
N ALA A 3 16.69 -23.50 -32.24
CA ALA A 3 15.56 -22.78 -31.61
C ALA A 3 15.85 -21.25 -31.64
N ARG A 4 15.27 -20.46 -32.55
CA ARG A 4 13.96 -19.76 -32.43
C ARG A 4 13.92 -18.86 -31.18
N GLY A 5 13.96 -17.53 -31.24
CA GLY A 5 13.23 -16.62 -32.14
C GLY A 5 11.93 -16.18 -31.45
N ALA A 6 11.96 -15.06 -30.72
CA ALA A 6 10.76 -14.42 -30.16
C ALA A 6 10.71 -12.97 -30.65
N GLY A 7 10.10 -12.78 -31.81
CA GLY A 7 9.73 -11.45 -32.31
C GLY A 7 8.61 -10.88 -31.46
N ALA A 8 8.85 -9.71 -30.87
CA ALA A 8 7.81 -8.91 -30.25
C ALA A 8 6.87 -8.40 -31.34
N ALA A 9 5.63 -8.90 -31.36
CA ALA A 9 4.58 -8.40 -32.24
C ALA A 9 4.26 -6.94 -31.90
N ALA A 10 4.51 -6.04 -32.85
CA ALA A 10 4.06 -4.66 -32.77
C ALA A 10 2.52 -4.61 -32.75
N PRO A 11 1.90 -3.69 -31.98
CA PRO A 11 0.45 -3.53 -32.00
C PRO A 11 0.00 -3.04 -33.39
N GLU A 12 -0.94 -3.76 -33.99
CA GLU A 12 -1.52 -3.41 -35.28
C GLU A 12 -2.24 -2.06 -35.21
N ARG A 13 -1.82 -1.11 -36.05
CA ARG A 13 -2.52 0.15 -36.26
C ARG A 13 -3.86 -0.17 -36.95
N GLY A 14 -4.97 0.09 -36.28
CA GLY A 14 -6.31 -0.11 -36.83
C GLY A 14 -6.48 0.61 -38.17
N LYS A 15 -7.07 -0.07 -39.16
CA LYS A 15 -7.41 0.50 -40.47
C LYS A 15 -8.33 1.71 -40.25
N ALA A 16 -8.03 2.83 -40.92
CA ALA A 16 -8.94 3.97 -40.95
C ALA A 16 -10.22 3.56 -41.71
N SER A 17 -11.38 3.67 -41.05
CA SER A 17 -12.68 3.40 -41.67
C SER A 17 -12.94 4.37 -42.82
N SER A 18 -13.56 3.91 -43.91
CA SER A 18 -13.90 4.79 -45.03
C SER A 18 -15.04 5.75 -44.64
N ALA A 19 -15.21 6.85 -45.39
CA ALA A 19 -16.31 7.79 -45.15
C ALA A 19 -17.70 7.11 -45.25
N ALA A 20 -17.83 6.09 -46.12
CA ALA A 20 -19.05 5.30 -46.25
C ALA A 20 -19.31 4.44 -45.00
N ASP A 21 -18.28 3.82 -44.42
CA ASP A 21 -18.39 3.05 -43.18
C ASP A 21 -18.81 3.93 -42.00
N VAL A 22 -18.24 5.14 -41.90
CA VAL A 22 -18.59 6.11 -40.86
C VAL A 22 -20.06 6.54 -40.97
N LEU A 23 -20.55 6.77 -42.19
CA LEU A 23 -21.96 7.14 -42.42
C LEU A 23 -22.91 5.97 -42.14
N ALA A 24 -22.55 4.73 -42.50
CA ALA A 24 -23.33 3.54 -42.18
C ALA A 24 -23.41 3.32 -40.66
N GLU A 25 -22.28 3.47 -39.96
CA GLU A 25 -22.22 3.38 -38.50
C GLU A 25 -23.07 4.47 -37.83
N GLN A 26 -23.00 5.72 -38.32
CA GLN A 26 -23.85 6.81 -37.82
C GLN A 26 -25.35 6.52 -37.99
N ARG A 27 -25.76 5.98 -39.14
CA ARG A 27 -27.16 5.57 -39.38
C ARG A 27 -27.58 4.44 -38.44
N GLN A 28 -26.73 3.44 -38.25
CA GLN A 28 -27.01 2.31 -37.36
C GLN A 28 -27.11 2.77 -35.90
N LEU A 29 -26.24 3.67 -35.46
CA LEU A 29 -26.28 4.28 -34.13
C LEU A 29 -27.53 5.15 -33.91
N ALA A 30 -27.94 5.90 -34.92
CA ALA A 30 -29.19 6.68 -34.85
C ALA A 30 -30.43 5.78 -34.73
N ALA A 31 -30.40 4.59 -35.36
CA ALA A 31 -31.45 3.58 -35.24
C ALA A 31 -31.36 2.72 -33.97
N THR A 32 -30.21 2.73 -33.29
CA THR A 32 -29.99 1.95 -32.06
C THR A 32 -30.74 2.60 -30.91
N ARG A 33 -31.53 1.79 -30.19
CA ARG A 33 -32.28 2.21 -29.01
C ARG A 33 -31.46 2.01 -27.74
N CYS A 34 -31.65 2.90 -26.79
CA CYS A 34 -31.05 2.78 -25.46
C CYS A 34 -31.55 1.50 -24.77
N GLU A 35 -30.65 0.67 -24.27
CA GLU A 35 -30.99 -0.58 -23.55
C GLU A 35 -31.73 -0.30 -22.23
N ALA A 36 -31.60 0.90 -21.66
CA ALA A 36 -32.23 1.27 -20.39
C ALA A 36 -33.63 1.89 -20.54
N CYS A 37 -33.87 2.73 -21.56
CA CYS A 37 -35.14 3.44 -21.73
C CYS A 37 -35.83 3.22 -23.09
N GLY A 38 -35.17 2.59 -24.06
CA GLY A 38 -35.71 2.35 -25.40
C GLY A 38 -35.72 3.57 -26.34
N GLU A 39 -35.33 4.76 -25.86
CA GLU A 39 -35.24 5.97 -26.67
C GLU A 39 -34.02 5.96 -27.61
N PRO A 40 -34.10 6.62 -28.78
CA PRO A 40 -32.95 6.82 -29.66
C PRO A 40 -31.92 7.78 -29.05
N GLY A 41 -30.75 7.88 -29.68
CA GLY A 41 -29.69 8.80 -29.24
C GLY A 41 -28.68 8.18 -28.28
N VAL A 42 -28.27 6.94 -28.56
CA VAL A 42 -27.22 6.27 -27.80
C VAL A 42 -25.84 6.90 -28.05
N LEU A 43 -24.98 6.88 -27.04
CA LEU A 43 -23.65 7.44 -27.11
C LEU A 43 -22.72 6.55 -27.95
N ALA A 44 -22.32 7.04 -29.13
CA ALA A 44 -21.40 6.34 -30.03
C ALA A 44 -20.11 5.88 -29.36
N GLU A 45 -19.52 6.74 -28.51
CA GLU A 45 -18.29 6.43 -27.77
C GLU A 45 -18.49 5.22 -26.83
N HIS A 46 -19.65 5.12 -26.19
CA HIS A 46 -19.96 4.04 -25.25
C HIS A 46 -20.26 2.74 -26.00
N SER A 47 -21.04 2.82 -27.09
CA SER A 47 -21.31 1.65 -27.93
C SER A 47 -20.02 1.07 -28.50
N ARG A 48 -19.13 1.91 -29.06
CA ARG A 48 -17.88 1.45 -29.69
C ARG A 48 -16.84 0.96 -28.69
N ALA A 49 -16.58 1.72 -27.62
CA ALA A 49 -15.46 1.42 -26.71
C ALA A 49 -15.85 0.51 -25.54
N LEU A 50 -17.13 0.55 -25.14
CA LEU A 50 -17.65 -0.17 -23.98
C LEU A 50 -18.60 -1.30 -24.38
N GLY A 51 -19.15 -1.29 -25.60
CA GLY A 51 -20.10 -2.29 -26.05
C GLY A 51 -21.50 -2.11 -25.46
N VAL A 52 -21.86 -0.88 -25.08
CA VAL A 52 -23.14 -0.57 -24.39
C VAL A 52 -23.90 0.50 -25.15
N ALA A 53 -25.15 0.21 -25.52
CA ALA A 53 -26.04 1.16 -26.18
C ALA A 53 -26.88 1.91 -25.14
N VAL A 54 -26.33 3.03 -24.63
CA VAL A 54 -26.98 3.85 -23.59
C VAL A 54 -27.05 5.32 -24.02
N CYS A 55 -28.18 5.99 -23.75
CA CYS A 55 -28.34 7.43 -24.01
C CYS A 55 -27.72 8.27 -22.89
N ARG A 56 -27.45 9.55 -23.20
CA ARG A 56 -26.84 10.49 -22.23
C ARG A 56 -27.67 10.65 -20.96
N GLU A 57 -28.99 10.60 -21.08
CA GLU A 57 -29.90 10.79 -19.95
C GLU A 57 -29.83 9.62 -18.96
N CYS A 58 -29.91 8.37 -19.45
CA CYS A 58 -29.72 7.19 -18.61
C CYS A 58 -28.32 7.14 -17.97
N CYS A 59 -27.27 7.58 -18.69
CA CYS A 59 -25.94 7.70 -18.10
C CYS A 59 -25.89 8.66 -16.89
N ARG A 60 -26.68 9.74 -16.92
CA ARG A 60 -26.75 10.71 -15.83
C ARG A 60 -27.63 10.23 -14.67
N ASN A 61 -28.71 9.53 -14.99
CA ASN A 61 -29.70 9.12 -14.01
C ASN A 61 -29.26 7.87 -13.22
N ASP A 62 -28.39 7.03 -13.79
CA ASP A 62 -27.80 5.89 -13.09
C ASP A 62 -26.26 5.94 -13.14
N PRO A 63 -25.64 6.81 -12.33
CA PRO A 63 -24.18 6.88 -12.25
C PRO A 63 -23.58 5.61 -11.64
N GLN A 64 -24.30 4.89 -10.78
CA GLN A 64 -23.78 3.66 -10.18
C GLN A 64 -23.48 2.59 -11.24
N ARG A 65 -24.25 2.57 -12.33
CA ARG A 65 -24.02 1.67 -13.45
C ARG A 65 -23.16 2.27 -14.56
N TYR A 66 -23.42 3.51 -14.97
CA TYR A 66 -22.89 4.06 -16.21
C TYR A 66 -21.75 5.07 -16.02
N GLU A 67 -21.44 5.51 -14.80
CA GLU A 67 -20.32 6.43 -14.57
C GLU A 67 -19.00 5.79 -15.02
N LEU A 68 -18.17 6.63 -15.64
CA LEU A 68 -16.83 6.26 -16.06
C LEU A 68 -15.81 6.64 -14.99
N VAL A 69 -15.04 5.67 -14.53
CA VAL A 69 -14.03 5.84 -13.49
C VAL A 69 -12.64 5.49 -14.00
N SER A 70 -11.62 6.13 -13.43
CA SER A 70 -10.22 5.89 -13.82
C SER A 70 -9.74 4.49 -13.43
N LYS A 71 -8.66 4.00 -14.07
CA LYS A 71 -7.98 2.76 -13.65
C LYS A 71 -7.64 2.74 -12.15
N ALA A 72 -7.19 3.86 -11.60
CA ALA A 72 -6.83 3.97 -10.18
C ALA A 72 -8.06 3.80 -9.28
N THR A 73 -9.16 4.47 -9.61
CA THR A 73 -10.45 4.34 -8.91
C THR A 73 -10.99 2.91 -9.02
N ALA A 74 -10.96 2.32 -10.22
CA ALA A 74 -11.40 0.94 -10.44
C ALA A 74 -10.64 -0.07 -9.57
N ARG A 75 -9.31 0.08 -9.46
CA ARG A 75 -8.47 -0.75 -8.60
C ARG A 75 -8.79 -0.56 -7.12
N ALA A 76 -9.03 0.67 -6.68
CA ALA A 76 -9.28 1.01 -5.28
C ALA A 76 -10.67 0.53 -4.81
N ASP A 77 -11.70 0.76 -5.61
CA ASP A 77 -13.09 0.56 -5.20
C ASP A 77 -13.59 -0.87 -5.45
N TYR A 78 -13.13 -1.50 -6.54
CA TYR A 78 -13.60 -2.83 -6.96
C TYR A 78 -12.60 -3.95 -6.64
N TYR A 79 -11.41 -3.62 -6.13
CA TYR A 79 -10.36 -4.58 -5.77
C TYR A 79 -9.97 -5.52 -6.91
N LEU A 80 -9.96 -5.00 -8.13
CA LEU A 80 -9.56 -5.71 -9.34
C LEU A 80 -8.07 -5.52 -9.60
N SER A 81 -7.43 -6.58 -10.07
CA SER A 81 -6.02 -6.53 -10.48
C SER A 81 -5.86 -5.87 -11.85
N ASP A 82 -4.64 -5.46 -12.17
CA ASP A 82 -4.32 -4.88 -13.48
C ASP A 82 -4.62 -5.83 -14.64
N ALA A 83 -4.51 -7.14 -14.43
CA ALA A 83 -4.85 -8.16 -15.42
C ALA A 83 -6.37 -8.20 -15.66
N ASP A 84 -7.18 -8.17 -14.60
CA ASP A 84 -8.64 -8.14 -14.71
C ASP A 84 -9.09 -6.87 -15.45
N LEU A 85 -8.56 -5.71 -15.05
CA LEU A 85 -8.88 -4.43 -15.69
C LEU A 85 -8.44 -4.40 -17.16
N LYS A 86 -7.34 -5.05 -17.51
CA LYS A 86 -6.88 -5.11 -18.91
C LYS A 86 -7.85 -5.88 -19.80
N ALA A 87 -8.55 -6.87 -19.27
CA ALA A 87 -9.54 -7.67 -19.99
C ALA A 87 -10.89 -6.96 -20.17
N LEU A 88 -11.15 -5.89 -19.40
CA LEU A 88 -12.40 -5.14 -19.48
C LEU A 88 -12.36 -4.08 -20.60
N PRO A 89 -13.51 -3.84 -21.25
CA PRO A 89 -13.63 -2.76 -22.23
C PRO A 89 -13.47 -1.40 -21.55
N ALA A 90 -12.78 -0.49 -22.21
CA ALA A 90 -12.37 0.79 -21.64
C ALA A 90 -12.37 1.90 -22.69
N LEU A 91 -12.86 3.07 -22.28
CA LEU A 91 -12.75 4.30 -23.04
C LEU A 91 -11.33 4.87 -22.89
N ARG A 92 -10.71 5.29 -23.99
CA ARG A 92 -9.40 5.96 -23.95
C ARG A 92 -9.58 7.44 -24.25
N LYS A 93 -9.09 8.30 -23.36
CA LYS A 93 -9.06 9.76 -23.53
C LYS A 93 -7.66 10.30 -23.32
N GLY A 94 -7.32 11.35 -24.06
CA GLY A 94 -6.06 12.07 -23.86
C GLY A 94 -5.93 12.48 -22.39
N ASN A 95 -4.71 12.35 -21.85
CA ASN A 95 -4.50 12.59 -20.44
C ASN A 95 -4.64 14.09 -20.12
N PRO A 96 -5.59 14.50 -19.27
CA PRO A 96 -5.89 15.92 -19.04
C PRO A 96 -4.76 16.67 -18.32
N ARG A 97 -3.87 15.95 -17.63
CA ARG A 97 -2.70 16.56 -16.98
C ARG A 97 -1.58 16.87 -17.96
N ASN A 98 -1.38 15.99 -18.95
CA ASN A 98 -0.35 16.17 -19.95
C ASN A 98 -0.66 15.31 -21.17
N VAL A 99 -0.90 15.93 -22.31
CA VAL A 99 -1.22 15.26 -23.58
C VAL A 99 -0.11 14.31 -24.05
N LYS A 100 1.14 14.52 -23.63
CA LYS A 100 2.27 13.63 -23.96
C LYS A 100 2.28 12.34 -23.14
N TRP A 101 1.54 12.27 -22.04
CA TRP A 101 1.45 11.05 -21.24
C TRP A 101 0.52 10.03 -21.88
N ALA A 102 0.65 8.78 -21.48
CA ALA A 102 -0.25 7.73 -21.93
C ALA A 102 -1.71 8.09 -21.65
N ASP A 103 -2.59 7.73 -22.59
CA ASP A 103 -4.02 7.97 -22.52
C ASP A 103 -4.63 7.43 -21.22
N LEU A 104 -5.58 8.19 -20.69
CA LEU A 104 -6.40 7.78 -19.58
C LEU A 104 -7.33 6.65 -20.03
N ARG A 105 -7.29 5.52 -19.30
CA ARG A 105 -8.27 4.45 -19.43
C ARG A 105 -9.39 4.67 -18.42
N LEU A 106 -10.60 4.82 -18.94
CA LEU A 106 -11.83 4.96 -18.18
C LEU A 106 -12.68 3.70 -18.32
N TYR A 107 -13.19 3.20 -17.21
CA TYR A 107 -14.00 1.99 -17.12
C TYR A 107 -15.39 2.34 -16.63
N MET A 108 -16.41 1.66 -17.16
CA MET A 108 -17.78 1.83 -16.70
C MET A 108 -18.02 1.05 -15.41
N ARG A 109 -18.66 1.68 -14.41
CA ARG A 109 -18.91 1.05 -13.10
C ARG A 109 -19.64 -0.29 -13.18
N GLY A 110 -20.64 -0.44 -14.04
CA GLY A 110 -21.38 -1.69 -14.22
C GLY A 110 -20.46 -2.86 -14.61
N HIS A 111 -19.55 -2.66 -15.57
CA HIS A 111 -18.59 -3.69 -15.94
C HIS A 111 -17.62 -4.05 -14.80
N LEU A 112 -17.27 -3.07 -13.97
CA LEU A 112 -16.41 -3.29 -12.81
C LEU A 112 -17.14 -4.08 -11.71
N ALA A 113 -18.42 -3.78 -11.48
CA ALA A 113 -19.26 -4.54 -10.55
C ALA A 113 -19.37 -6.00 -10.99
N ASP A 114 -19.73 -6.24 -12.25
CA ASP A 114 -19.83 -7.60 -12.81
C ASP A 114 -18.49 -8.36 -12.69
N ALA A 115 -17.37 -7.68 -12.96
CA ALA A 115 -16.04 -8.27 -12.84
C ALA A 115 -15.64 -8.54 -11.37
N GLN A 116 -16.01 -7.64 -10.46
CA GLN A 116 -15.80 -7.80 -9.03
C GLN A 116 -16.56 -9.01 -8.50
N ASP A 117 -17.82 -9.15 -8.87
CA ASP A 117 -18.66 -10.27 -8.46
C ASP A 117 -18.13 -11.59 -9.03
N LYS A 118 -17.70 -11.62 -10.30
CA LYS A 118 -17.02 -12.79 -10.88
C LYS A 118 -15.72 -13.16 -10.15
N ARG A 119 -14.95 -12.17 -9.70
CA ARG A 119 -13.63 -12.39 -9.08
C ARG A 119 -13.72 -12.76 -7.59
N HIS A 120 -14.64 -12.12 -6.87
CA HIS A 120 -14.70 -12.17 -5.41
C HIS A 120 -15.99 -12.78 -4.87
N GLY A 121 -16.98 -13.05 -5.72
CA GLY A 121 -18.30 -13.55 -5.38
C GLY A 121 -19.28 -12.42 -5.02
N SER A 122 -18.84 -11.47 -4.20
CA SER A 122 -19.62 -10.27 -3.87
C SER A 122 -18.73 -9.11 -3.45
N ALA A 123 -19.22 -7.87 -3.61
CA ALA A 123 -18.56 -6.67 -3.10
C ALA A 123 -18.25 -6.74 -1.60
N ALA A 124 -19.14 -7.32 -0.79
CA ALA A 124 -18.93 -7.51 0.64
C ALA A 124 -17.78 -8.49 0.94
N ALA A 125 -17.70 -9.60 0.20
CA ALA A 125 -16.61 -10.56 0.34
C ALA A 125 -15.26 -9.95 -0.06
N ALA A 126 -15.23 -9.11 -1.10
CA ALA A 126 -14.03 -8.38 -1.52
C ALA A 126 -13.53 -7.43 -0.42
N ARG A 127 -14.44 -6.62 0.15
CA ARG A 127 -14.12 -5.70 1.27
C ARG A 127 -13.59 -6.44 2.48
N ALA A 128 -14.27 -7.50 2.91
CA ALA A 128 -13.86 -8.29 4.07
C ALA A 128 -12.45 -8.90 3.92
N LYS A 129 -12.09 -9.39 2.73
CA LYS A 129 -10.73 -9.87 2.44
C LYS A 129 -9.70 -8.75 2.54
N ARG A 130 -10.01 -7.55 2.04
CA ARG A 130 -9.09 -6.41 2.09
C ARG A 130 -8.86 -5.91 3.51
N ASP A 131 -9.92 -5.81 4.30
CA ASP A 131 -9.84 -5.34 5.68
C ASP A 131 -9.02 -6.28 6.55
N LYS A 132 -9.18 -7.60 6.36
CA LYS A 132 -8.31 -8.61 7.00
C LYS A 132 -6.84 -8.43 6.60
N ALA A 133 -6.56 -8.22 5.32
CA ALA A 133 -5.19 -8.03 4.84
C ALA A 133 -4.56 -6.73 5.38
N GLU A 134 -5.32 -5.64 5.46
CA GLU A 134 -4.85 -4.36 6.00
C GLU A 134 -4.62 -4.44 7.51
N ARG A 135 -5.54 -5.05 8.27
CA ARG A 135 -5.36 -5.31 9.71
C ARG A 135 -4.09 -6.13 9.96
N ALA A 136 -3.90 -7.21 9.21
CA ALA A 136 -2.69 -8.03 9.34
C ALA A 136 -1.41 -7.25 9.00
N LYS A 137 -1.46 -6.30 8.05
CA LYS A 137 -0.33 -5.43 7.72
C LYS A 137 -0.04 -4.45 8.86
N GLN A 138 -1.08 -3.83 9.42
CA GLN A 138 -0.97 -2.92 10.56
C GLN A 138 -0.41 -3.64 11.79
N GLU A 139 -0.89 -4.85 12.09
CA GLU A 139 -0.38 -5.68 13.18
C GLU A 139 1.10 -6.04 12.99
N ARG A 140 1.50 -6.44 11.78
CA ARG A 140 2.92 -6.69 11.47
C ARG A 140 3.78 -5.44 11.65
N SER A 141 3.29 -4.27 11.23
CA SER A 141 3.99 -3.00 11.40
C SER A 141 4.11 -2.62 12.88
N ALA A 142 3.01 -2.74 13.64
CA ALA A 142 2.99 -2.46 15.07
C ALA A 142 3.93 -3.42 15.84
N LYS A 143 3.97 -4.70 15.46
CA LYS A 143 4.90 -5.67 16.05
C LYS A 143 6.36 -5.30 15.80
N ARG A 144 6.70 -4.90 14.56
CA ARG A 144 8.06 -4.44 14.22
C ARG A 144 8.45 -3.22 15.04
N HIS A 145 7.58 -2.21 15.08
CA HIS A 145 7.82 -0.99 15.87
C HIS A 145 8.02 -1.30 17.37
N ARG A 146 7.23 -2.22 17.95
CA ARG A 146 7.41 -2.65 19.35
C ARG A 146 8.75 -3.36 19.57
N GLN A 147 9.18 -4.19 18.63
CA GLN A 147 10.48 -4.87 18.71
C GLN A 147 11.64 -3.89 18.61
N GLU A 148 11.57 -2.94 17.67
CA GLU A 148 12.57 -1.88 17.51
C GLU A 148 12.66 -0.99 18.75
N ALA A 149 11.52 -0.55 19.29
CA ALA A 149 11.48 0.23 20.52
C ALA A 149 12.05 -0.55 21.71
N SER A 150 11.71 -1.83 21.86
CA SER A 150 12.25 -2.68 22.92
C SER A 150 13.76 -2.89 22.78
N ARG A 151 14.25 -3.06 21.55
CA ARG A 151 15.69 -3.17 21.28
C ARG A 151 16.42 -1.88 21.61
N GLY A 152 15.92 -0.74 21.15
CA GLY A 152 16.51 0.57 21.44
C GLY A 152 16.54 0.88 22.94
N ALA A 153 15.49 0.51 23.68
CA ALA A 153 15.47 0.66 25.14
C ALA A 153 16.54 -0.20 25.82
N ARG A 154 16.80 -1.43 25.34
CA ARG A 154 17.86 -2.29 25.86
C ARG A 154 19.25 -1.75 25.54
N GLU A 155 19.45 -1.26 24.32
CA GLU A 155 20.72 -0.66 23.88
C GLU A 155 21.03 0.62 24.68
N ALA A 156 20.04 1.49 24.89
CA ALA A 156 20.17 2.69 25.71
C ALA A 156 20.47 2.35 27.19
N ALA A 157 19.80 1.35 27.75
CA ALA A 157 20.07 0.90 29.11
C ALA A 157 21.50 0.33 29.23
N ALA A 158 21.97 -0.45 28.26
CA ALA A 158 23.33 -0.96 28.24
C ALA A 158 24.38 0.17 28.12
N ALA A 159 24.15 1.14 27.24
CA ALA A 159 25.02 2.31 27.10
C ALA A 159 25.12 3.10 28.42
N ALA A 160 23.99 3.35 29.09
CA ALA A 160 23.98 4.04 30.38
C ALA A 160 24.76 3.30 31.48
N VAL A 161 24.79 1.95 31.45
CA VAL A 161 25.61 1.16 32.37
C VAL A 161 27.10 1.33 32.08
N VAL A 162 27.48 1.34 30.80
CA VAL A 162 28.88 1.55 30.37
C VAL A 162 29.34 2.96 30.74
N ASP A 163 28.57 3.99 30.40
CA ASP A 163 28.89 5.39 30.73
C ASP A 163 29.10 5.56 32.25
N LYS A 164 28.25 4.93 33.07
CA LYS A 164 28.39 4.97 34.53
C LYS A 164 29.65 4.26 35.02
N ALA A 165 30.02 3.12 34.42
CA ALA A 165 31.24 2.40 34.75
C ALA A 165 32.49 3.20 34.39
N GLU A 166 32.52 3.81 33.20
CA GLU A 166 33.63 4.66 32.75
C GLU A 166 33.78 5.91 33.61
N ALA A 167 32.68 6.59 33.94
CA ALA A 167 32.69 7.74 34.85
C ALA A 167 33.22 7.37 36.25
N SER A 168 32.92 6.16 36.73
CA SER A 168 33.42 5.66 38.01
C SER A 168 34.90 5.29 37.95
N ALA A 169 35.43 4.85 36.80
CA ALA A 169 36.83 4.50 36.63
C ALA A 169 37.77 5.71 36.41
N ALA A 170 37.25 6.83 35.90
CA ALA A 170 38.05 7.98 35.49
C ALA A 170 38.37 9.02 36.59
N HIS A 171 37.88 8.83 37.82
CA HIS A 171 38.08 9.80 38.92
C HIS A 171 39.05 9.28 39.99
N GLU A 172 39.72 10.21 40.66
CA GLU A 172 40.57 9.88 41.81
C GLU A 172 39.69 9.59 43.04
N HIS A 173 39.93 8.45 43.68
CA HIS A 173 39.11 8.01 44.80
C HIS A 173 39.36 8.84 46.06
N VAL A 174 38.35 9.64 46.45
CA VAL A 174 38.27 10.24 47.78
C VAL A 174 37.53 9.28 48.72
N TRP A 175 38.26 8.67 49.64
CA TRP A 175 37.72 7.67 50.57
C TRP A 175 37.08 8.33 51.80
N GLY A 176 35.88 7.87 52.18
CA GLY A 176 35.25 8.21 53.45
C GLY A 176 35.87 7.44 54.62
N GLU A 177 35.30 7.63 55.81
CA GLU A 177 35.73 6.95 57.04
C GLU A 177 35.63 5.42 56.89
N ALA A 178 36.63 4.69 57.39
CA ALA A 178 36.66 3.25 57.33
C ALA A 178 35.76 2.64 58.42
N GLU A 179 35.03 1.59 58.09
CA GLU A 179 34.11 0.85 58.95
C GLU A 179 34.59 -0.59 59.13
N SER A 180 34.12 -1.32 60.15
CA SER A 180 34.46 -2.75 60.29
C SER A 180 33.72 -3.56 59.23
N ALA A 181 34.40 -4.54 58.64
CA ALA A 181 33.83 -5.33 57.54
C ALA A 181 32.85 -6.43 58.02
N ASN A 182 32.65 -6.59 59.34
CA ASN A 182 31.82 -7.64 59.96
C ASN A 182 32.20 -9.05 59.49
N ASP A 183 33.51 -9.34 59.44
CA ASP A 183 34.02 -10.69 59.19
C ASP A 183 34.25 -11.41 60.54
N PRO A 184 33.62 -12.57 60.78
CA PRO A 184 33.70 -13.26 62.07
C PRO A 184 35.06 -13.95 62.32
N ASP A 185 35.88 -14.13 61.29
CA ASP A 185 37.19 -14.79 61.38
C ASP A 185 38.36 -13.78 61.34
N ASN A 186 38.09 -12.51 61.00
CA ASN A 186 39.10 -11.45 60.88
C ASN A 186 38.57 -10.09 61.38
N GLU A 187 38.84 -9.77 62.65
CA GLU A 187 38.40 -8.51 63.29
C GLU A 187 39.14 -7.28 62.76
N ASP A 188 40.32 -7.46 62.15
CA ASP A 188 41.17 -6.39 61.58
C ASP A 188 40.74 -5.99 60.15
N LEU A 189 39.71 -6.64 59.60
CA LEU A 189 39.20 -6.36 58.28
C LEU A 189 38.32 -5.09 58.29
N ARG A 190 38.77 -4.05 57.58
CA ARG A 190 38.09 -2.75 57.45
C ARG A 190 37.58 -2.54 56.02
N ARG A 191 36.47 -1.83 55.87
CA ARG A 191 35.86 -1.45 54.59
C ARG A 191 35.75 0.07 54.50
N LYS A 192 36.20 0.68 53.41
CA LYS A 192 35.99 2.10 53.11
C LYS A 192 35.26 2.28 51.78
N LYS A 193 34.41 3.30 51.70
CA LYS A 193 33.64 3.66 50.49
C LYS A 193 34.10 5.00 49.94
N CYS A 194 34.31 5.08 48.63
CA CYS A 194 34.59 6.35 47.96
C CYS A 194 33.32 7.23 47.95
N THR A 195 33.44 8.50 48.34
CA THR A 195 32.30 9.42 48.50
C THR A 195 31.74 9.94 47.17
N VAL A 196 32.50 9.81 46.08
CA VAL A 196 32.13 10.32 44.74
C VAL A 196 31.48 9.25 43.87
N CYS A 197 32.06 8.05 43.80
CA CYS A 197 31.55 6.95 42.96
C CYS A 197 30.87 5.81 43.73
N GLY A 198 31.06 5.73 45.05
CA GLY A 198 30.52 4.65 45.87
C GLY A 198 31.28 3.32 45.79
N CYS A 199 32.44 3.24 45.13
CA CYS A 199 33.30 2.04 45.16
C CYS A 199 33.70 1.68 46.60
N GLU A 200 33.70 0.40 46.92
CA GLU A 200 34.07 -0.14 48.24
C GLU A 200 35.37 -0.92 48.13
N VAL A 201 36.29 -0.72 49.07
CA VAL A 201 37.54 -1.48 49.17
C VAL A 201 37.66 -2.02 50.59
N THR A 202 37.93 -3.32 50.71
CA THR A 202 38.25 -4.02 51.95
C THR A 202 39.75 -4.17 52.10
N PHE A 203 40.30 -3.86 53.27
CA PHE A 203 41.73 -3.96 53.59
C PHE A 203 41.92 -4.34 55.06
N GLU A 204 43.07 -4.92 55.38
CA GLU A 204 43.48 -5.23 56.76
C GLU A 204 44.26 -4.04 57.33
N GLU A 205 43.95 -3.62 58.56
CA GLU A 205 44.79 -2.67 59.31
C GLU A 205 46.01 -3.42 59.88
N LEU A 206 47.21 -3.02 59.46
CA LEU A 206 48.50 -3.56 59.94
C LEU A 206 48.98 -2.87 61.22
#